data_AF-A0A1C7WI87-F1
#
_entry.id   AF-A0A1C7WI87-F1
#
_cell.length_a   1.000
_cell.length_b   1.000
_cell.length_c   1.000
_cell.angle_alpha   90.00
_cell.angle_beta   90.00
_cell.angle_gamma   90.00
#
_symmetry.space_group_name_H-M   'P 1'
#
loop_
_entity.id
_entity.type
_entity.pdbx_description
1 polymer ?
#
loop_
_entity_poly.entity_id
_entity_poly.type
_entity_poly.pdbx_seq_one_letter_code
_entity_poly.pdbx_strand_id
1 'polypeptide(L)'
;MSRVSTESIIAKLNSLAIAIPLEILIAWESSDEAWCLKDVHKKPVYANARYGLLLKPEGNGRPSALAPFKPFISIHDQRVIDEVRKIEAVGILPIDSKRIFSVFYCERMPYYDKQAHCSGIISHIKPLHSITPRFFVSGDGIGKLTVACPSEILSAKEWVVAFLLLQGMAEKEIASILNRTLRTVKFHKSNILAKVHCETTREFIFFARKQQWQFYIPPLFSKPCYIIR
;
A
#
# COMPACT_ATOMS: atom_id res chain seq x y z
N MET A 1 12.21 -0.40 -19.64
CA MET A 1 13.28 -0.33 -18.62
C MET A 1 14.46 0.41 -19.22
N SER A 2 14.73 1.65 -18.79
CA SER A 2 16.00 2.31 -19.12
C SER A 2 17.12 1.57 -18.41
N ARG A 3 18.12 1.07 -19.15
CA ARG A 3 19.30 0.44 -18.55
C ARG A 3 19.95 1.44 -17.60
N VAL A 4 20.03 1.10 -16.31
CA VAL A 4 20.72 1.94 -15.32
C VAL A 4 22.20 1.96 -15.71
N SER A 5 22.79 3.15 -15.88
CA SER A 5 24.21 3.27 -16.22
C SER A 5 25.07 2.84 -15.03
N THR A 6 25.84 1.76 -15.21
CA THR A 6 26.71 1.18 -14.19
C THR A 6 27.74 2.18 -13.67
N GLU A 7 28.24 3.08 -14.51
CA GLU A 7 29.21 4.13 -14.13
C GLU A 7 28.63 5.11 -13.09
N SER A 8 27.37 5.52 -13.27
CA SER A 8 26.69 6.42 -12.31
C SER A 8 26.45 5.76 -10.95
N ILE A 9 26.27 4.43 -10.94
CA ILE A 9 26.08 3.63 -9.73
C ILE A 9 27.41 3.48 -8.97
N ILE A 10 28.51 3.23 -9.69
CA ILE A 10 29.86 3.10 -9.12
C ILE A 10 30.29 4.41 -8.44
N ALA A 11 29.99 5.56 -9.05
CA ALA A 11 30.25 6.86 -8.42
C ALA A 11 29.47 7.05 -7.11
N LYS A 12 28.19 6.63 -7.06
CA LYS A 12 27.40 6.63 -5.82
C LYS A 12 28.03 5.74 -4.75
N LEU A 13 28.45 4.52 -5.10
CA LEU A 13 29.02 3.54 -4.15
C LEU A 13 30.21 4.08 -3.38
N ASN A 14 31.13 4.78 -4.04
CA ASN A 14 32.34 5.30 -3.42
C ASN A 14 32.09 6.43 -2.40
N SER A 15 30.86 6.95 -2.32
CA SER A 15 30.47 8.02 -1.40
C SER A 15 29.66 7.55 -0.18
N LEU A 16 29.29 6.26 -0.12
CA LEU A 16 28.40 5.75 0.92
C LEU A 16 29.16 5.38 2.19
N ALA A 17 28.61 5.77 3.35
CA ALA A 17 29.15 5.42 4.66
C ALA A 17 28.99 3.92 5.00
N ILE A 18 28.11 3.21 4.32
CA ILE A 18 27.91 1.76 4.44
C ILE A 18 28.15 1.14 3.07
N ALA A 19 28.99 0.11 3.02
CA ALA A 19 29.23 -0.65 1.80
C ALA A 19 27.97 -1.42 1.40
N ILE A 20 27.44 -1.13 0.21
CA ILE A 20 26.33 -1.85 -0.41
C ILE A 20 26.90 -2.67 -1.58
N PRO A 21 26.68 -3.99 -1.64
CA PRO A 21 27.03 -4.79 -2.81
C PRO A 21 26.44 -4.19 -4.09
N LEU A 22 27.23 -4.12 -5.16
CA LEU A 22 26.83 -3.48 -6.42
C LEU A 22 25.57 -4.12 -7.00
N GLU A 23 25.45 -5.44 -6.87
CA GLU A 23 24.31 -6.22 -7.35
C GLU A 23 23.01 -5.83 -6.64
N ILE A 24 23.07 -5.62 -5.32
CA ILE A 24 21.92 -5.13 -4.53
C ILE A 24 21.54 -3.73 -4.98
N LEU A 25 22.52 -2.86 -5.19
CA LEU A 25 22.26 -1.48 -5.61
C LEU A 25 21.63 -1.43 -7.02
N ILE A 26 22.10 -2.25 -7.96
CA ILE A 26 21.49 -2.41 -9.28
C ILE A 26 20.04 -2.91 -9.16
N ALA A 27 19.79 -3.90 -8.30
CA ALA A 27 18.44 -4.42 -8.07
C ALA A 27 17.50 -3.34 -7.50
N TRP A 28 17.96 -2.55 -6.53
CA TRP A 28 17.17 -1.46 -5.95
C TRP A 28 16.93 -0.29 -6.91
N GLU A 29 17.92 0.12 -7.71
CA GLU A 29 17.76 1.20 -8.70
C GLU A 29 16.84 0.80 -9.86
N SER A 30 16.83 -0.48 -10.26
CA SER A 30 15.98 -0.99 -11.35
C SER A 30 14.56 -1.36 -10.91
N SER A 31 14.31 -1.40 -9.60
CA SER A 31 13.01 -1.76 -9.00
C SER A 31 11.96 -0.65 -9.13
N ASP A 32 10.73 -1.02 -9.44
CA ASP A 32 9.56 -0.13 -9.38
C ASP A 32 9.02 0.09 -7.94
N GLU A 33 9.57 -0.63 -6.97
CA GLU A 33 9.28 -0.50 -5.55
C GLU A 33 10.28 0.44 -4.86
N ALA A 34 9.89 0.97 -3.70
CA ALA A 34 10.66 1.96 -2.97
C ALA A 34 11.63 1.30 -1.97
N TRP A 35 12.93 1.52 -2.18
CA TRP A 35 14.00 0.98 -1.35
C TRP A 35 14.82 2.10 -0.70
N CYS A 36 15.15 1.93 0.58
CA CYS A 36 16.02 2.82 1.33
C CYS A 36 16.89 2.00 2.29
N LEU A 37 18.16 2.36 2.42
CA LEU A 37 19.03 1.88 3.47
C LEU A 37 19.27 3.01 4.46
N LYS A 38 19.17 2.69 5.75
CA LYS A 38 19.59 3.56 6.85
C LYS A 38 20.70 2.89 7.63
N ASP A 39 21.52 3.69 8.32
CA ASP A 39 22.45 3.19 9.32
C ASP A 39 21.74 2.78 10.63
N VAL A 40 22.51 2.24 11.58
CA VAL A 40 22.01 1.89 12.94
C VAL A 40 21.50 3.08 13.74
N HIS A 41 21.86 4.31 13.34
CA HIS A 41 21.36 5.55 13.93
C HIS A 41 20.12 6.09 13.18
N LYS A 42 19.52 5.27 12.31
CA LYS A 42 18.31 5.55 11.53
C LYS A 42 18.49 6.69 10.52
N LYS A 43 19.73 7.06 10.19
CA LYS A 43 20.02 8.08 9.17
C LYS A 43 20.02 7.45 7.78
N PRO A 44 19.35 8.05 6.78
CA PRO A 44 19.38 7.53 5.42
C PRO A 44 20.80 7.53 4.85
N VAL A 45 21.23 6.37 4.35
CA VAL A 45 22.49 6.19 3.61
C VAL A 45 22.21 6.12 2.11
N TYR A 46 21.12 5.47 1.73
CA TYR A 46 20.72 5.31 0.34
C TYR A 46 19.19 5.34 0.21
N ALA A 47 18.69 5.85 -0.92
CA ALA A 47 17.30 5.73 -1.32
C ALA A 47 17.19 5.72 -2.84
N ASN A 48 16.42 4.78 -3.40
CA ASN A 48 16.16 4.75 -4.83
C ASN A 48 15.15 5.85 -5.23
N ALA A 49 14.97 6.08 -6.53
CA ALA A 49 14.08 7.11 -7.05
C ALA A 49 12.64 6.98 -6.52
N ARG A 50 12.13 5.74 -6.40
CA ARG A 50 10.78 5.43 -5.91
C ARG A 50 10.60 5.81 -4.44
N TYR A 51 11.57 5.52 -3.58
CA TYR A 51 11.55 5.95 -2.18
C TYR A 51 11.70 7.46 -2.07
N GLY A 52 12.52 8.07 -2.93
CA GLY A 52 12.65 9.53 -3.02
C GLY A 52 11.31 10.24 -3.25
N LEU A 53 10.42 9.68 -4.07
CA LEU A 53 9.07 10.25 -4.26
C LEU A 53 8.29 10.34 -2.94
N LEU A 54 8.42 9.34 -2.05
CA LEU A 54 7.73 9.30 -0.76
C LEU A 54 8.26 10.32 0.26
N LEU A 55 9.53 10.72 0.12
CA LEU A 55 10.20 11.70 0.98
C LEU A 55 10.08 13.14 0.49
N LYS A 56 9.88 13.36 -0.81
CA LYS A 56 9.71 14.70 -1.39
C LYS A 56 8.43 15.34 -0.86
N PRO A 57 8.49 16.59 -0.36
CA PRO A 57 7.30 17.39 -0.08
C PRO A 57 6.41 17.45 -1.31
N GLU A 58 5.10 17.48 -1.08
CA GLU A 58 4.17 17.84 -2.15
C GLU A 58 4.27 19.35 -2.39
N GLY A 59 4.03 19.80 -3.63
CA GLY A 59 4.04 21.23 -3.95
C GLY A 59 3.11 22.03 -3.02
N ASN A 60 3.29 23.36 -2.98
CA ASN A 60 2.49 24.28 -2.17
C ASN A 60 2.66 24.10 -0.65
N GLY A 61 3.87 23.76 -0.18
CA GLY A 61 4.18 23.67 1.26
C GLY A 61 3.62 22.43 1.96
N ARG A 62 3.08 21.46 1.20
CA ARG A 62 2.53 20.22 1.75
C ARG A 62 3.65 19.28 2.18
N PRO A 63 3.54 18.63 3.35
CA PRO A 63 4.56 17.71 3.82
C PRO A 63 4.64 16.47 2.90
N SER A 64 5.74 15.73 2.98
CA SER A 64 5.89 14.50 2.16
C SER A 64 4.91 13.41 2.57
N ALA A 65 4.68 12.44 1.70
CA ALA A 65 3.69 11.38 1.95
C ALA A 65 3.98 10.57 3.23
N LEU A 66 5.26 10.41 3.60
CA LEU A 66 5.65 9.73 4.83
C LEU A 66 5.80 10.65 6.05
N ALA A 67 5.75 11.97 5.88
CA ALA A 67 5.95 12.90 6.99
C ALA A 67 4.92 12.73 8.14
N PRO A 68 3.62 12.50 7.89
CA PRO A 68 2.65 12.22 8.96
C PRO A 68 2.97 10.96 9.76
N PHE A 69 3.75 10.03 9.19
CA PHE A 69 4.05 8.73 9.80
C PHE A 69 5.43 8.66 10.46
N LYS A 70 6.15 9.79 10.59
CA LYS A 70 7.48 9.83 11.23
C LYS A 70 7.56 9.11 12.58
N PRO A 71 6.60 9.27 13.52
CA PRO A 71 6.65 8.56 14.81
C PRO A 71 6.57 7.03 14.63
N PHE A 72 5.65 6.54 13.80
CA PHE A 72 5.50 5.12 13.50
C PHE A 72 6.71 4.55 12.77
N ILE A 73 7.29 5.33 11.85
CA ILE A 73 8.54 5.00 11.17
C ILE A 73 9.68 4.83 12.18
N SER A 74 9.80 5.70 13.18
CA SER A 74 10.84 5.60 14.21
C SER A 74 10.67 4.35 15.08
N ILE A 75 9.42 4.02 15.46
CA ILE A 75 9.09 2.81 16.21
C ILE A 75 9.40 1.56 15.38
N HIS A 76 9.04 1.55 14.10
CA HIS A 76 9.30 0.43 13.20
C HIS A 76 10.81 0.20 13.00
N ASP A 77 11.59 1.27 12.81
CA ASP A 77 13.06 1.18 12.77
C ASP A 77 13.63 0.65 14.09
N GLN A 78 13.12 1.11 15.23
CA GLN A 78 13.58 0.67 16.55
C GLN A 78 13.35 -0.83 16.76
N ARG A 79 12.15 -1.33 16.42
CA ARG A 79 11.83 -2.75 16.53
C ARG A 79 12.75 -3.65 15.69
N VAL A 80 13.17 -3.19 14.51
CA VAL A 80 14.13 -3.95 13.69
C VAL A 80 15.49 -4.04 14.36
N ILE A 81 15.95 -2.96 15.00
CA ILE A 81 17.23 -2.95 15.73
C ILE A 81 17.14 -3.85 16.97
N ASP A 82 16.08 -3.71 17.77
CA ASP A 82 15.93 -4.42 19.03
C ASP A 82 15.69 -5.93 18.83
N GLU A 83 14.86 -6.28 17.85
CA GLU A 83 14.45 -7.67 17.59
C GLU A 83 15.35 -8.37 16.55
N VAL A 84 16.24 -7.63 15.88
CA VAL A 84 17.19 -8.12 14.85
C VAL A 84 16.51 -9.03 13.81
N ARG A 85 15.29 -8.66 13.40
CA ARG A 85 14.49 -9.42 12.43
C ARG A 85 13.68 -8.50 11.54
N LYS A 86 13.12 -9.08 10.49
CA LYS A 86 12.14 -8.38 9.65
C LYS A 86 10.89 -8.06 10.46
N ILE A 87 10.49 -6.79 10.42
CA ILE A 87 9.23 -6.27 10.95
C ILE A 87 8.42 -5.73 9.76
N GLU A 88 7.10 -5.89 9.84
CA GLU A 88 6.20 -5.64 8.72
C GLU A 88 5.15 -4.62 9.13
N ALA A 89 4.72 -3.82 8.17
CA ALA A 89 3.70 -2.82 8.37
C ALA A 89 2.81 -2.70 7.13
N VAL A 90 1.58 -2.29 7.35
CA VAL A 90 0.61 -2.00 6.30
C VAL A 90 0.08 -0.60 6.53
N GLY A 91 -0.15 0.16 5.46
CA GLY A 91 -0.66 1.51 5.61
C GLY A 91 -1.40 2.06 4.40
N ILE A 92 -2.01 3.20 4.64
CA ILE A 92 -2.71 4.01 3.66
C ILE A 92 -2.11 5.41 3.72
N LEU A 93 -1.60 5.89 2.58
CA LEU A 93 -1.08 7.25 2.48
C LEU A 93 -2.23 8.28 2.47
N PRO A 94 -1.98 9.56 2.81
CA PRO A 94 -2.97 10.62 2.69
C PRO A 94 -3.62 10.67 1.29
N ILE A 95 -4.96 10.82 1.26
CA ILE A 95 -5.85 10.59 0.09
C ILE A 95 -5.55 11.48 -1.13
N ASP A 96 -4.90 12.63 -0.94
CA ASP A 96 -4.47 13.51 -2.04
C ASP A 96 -3.34 12.89 -2.88
N SER A 97 -2.76 11.80 -2.41
CA SER A 97 -1.70 11.09 -3.10
C SER A 97 -2.29 10.08 -4.10
N LYS A 98 -2.50 10.49 -5.36
CA LYS A 98 -2.68 9.58 -6.53
C LYS A 98 -1.40 8.77 -6.82
N ARG A 99 -0.74 8.28 -5.78
CA ARG A 99 0.59 7.67 -5.81
C ARG A 99 0.46 6.16 -5.98
N ILE A 100 1.48 5.58 -6.59
CA ILE A 100 1.64 4.13 -6.80
C ILE A 100 1.51 3.33 -5.48
N PHE A 101 1.78 3.96 -4.33
CA PHE A 101 1.79 3.38 -2.98
C PHE A 101 0.61 3.83 -2.10
N SER A 102 -0.53 4.23 -2.67
CA SER A 102 -1.66 4.76 -1.88
C SER A 102 -2.12 3.81 -0.77
N VAL A 103 -2.11 2.50 -1.05
CA VAL A 103 -2.16 1.42 -0.05
C VAL A 103 -0.87 0.64 -0.19
N PHE A 104 -0.11 0.49 0.89
CA PHE A 104 1.23 -0.06 0.83
C PHE A 104 1.48 -1.15 1.86
N TYR A 105 2.36 -2.06 1.47
CA TYR A 105 3.08 -2.94 2.36
C TYR A 105 4.46 -2.35 2.60
N CYS A 106 4.91 -2.33 3.85
CA CYS A 106 6.24 -1.91 4.22
C CYS A 106 6.91 -2.99 5.04
N GLU A 107 8.02 -3.51 4.56
CA GLU A 107 8.88 -4.40 5.31
C GLU A 107 10.18 -3.68 5.64
N ARG A 108 10.64 -3.86 6.89
CA ARG A 108 11.94 -3.39 7.33
C ARG A 108 12.72 -4.50 7.94
N MET A 109 13.98 -4.62 7.58
CA MET A 109 14.83 -5.74 7.97
C MET A 109 16.25 -5.28 8.26
N PRO A 110 16.99 -6.02 9.12
CA PRO A 110 18.38 -5.70 9.40
C PRO A 110 19.22 -5.77 8.12
N TYR A 111 20.15 -4.83 8.00
CA TYR A 111 21.23 -4.88 7.02
C TYR A 111 22.50 -5.32 7.73
N TYR A 112 23.22 -6.31 7.18
CA TYR A 112 24.41 -6.86 7.81
C TYR A 112 25.67 -6.43 7.08
N ASP A 113 26.73 -6.17 7.84
CA ASP A 113 28.07 -6.01 7.29
C ASP A 113 28.73 -7.36 6.96
N LYS A 114 29.98 -7.33 6.49
CA LYS A 114 30.75 -8.53 6.14
C LYS A 114 31.12 -9.40 7.35
N GLN A 115 30.98 -8.87 8.57
CA GLN A 115 31.23 -9.54 9.83
C GLN A 115 29.93 -10.09 10.45
N ALA A 116 28.82 -10.02 9.72
CA ALA A 116 27.48 -10.41 10.16
C ALA A 116 26.93 -9.56 11.34
N HIS A 117 27.45 -8.36 11.56
CA HIS A 117 26.85 -7.41 12.50
C HIS A 117 25.76 -6.60 11.80
N CYS A 118 24.68 -6.31 12.53
CA CYS A 118 23.64 -5.40 12.05
C CYS A 118 24.24 -4.00 11.91
N SER A 119 24.45 -3.54 10.69
CA SER A 119 25.04 -2.24 10.33
C SER A 119 23.98 -1.24 9.85
N GLY A 120 22.73 -1.66 9.68
CA GLY A 120 21.67 -0.77 9.26
C GLY A 120 20.29 -1.40 9.15
N ILE A 121 19.39 -0.68 8.48
CA ILE A 121 17.99 -1.08 8.27
C ILE A 121 17.67 -0.90 6.79
N ILE A 122 17.29 -1.98 6.12
CA ILE A 122 16.64 -1.90 4.81
C ILE A 122 15.17 -1.56 5.05
N SER A 123 14.67 -0.54 4.36
CA SER A 123 13.25 -0.23 4.26
C SER A 123 12.77 -0.46 2.83
N HIS A 124 11.78 -1.31 2.71
CA HIS A 124 11.15 -1.67 1.44
C HIS A 124 9.66 -1.34 1.50
N ILE A 125 9.19 -0.50 0.59
CA ILE A 125 7.78 -0.11 0.47
C ILE A 125 7.31 -0.48 -0.93
N LYS A 126 6.23 -1.26 -0.99
CA LYS A 126 5.61 -1.71 -2.24
C LYS A 126 4.09 -1.58 -2.20
N PRO A 127 3.41 -1.51 -3.36
CA PRO A 127 1.96 -1.50 -3.38
C PRO A 127 1.41 -2.76 -2.71
N LEU A 128 0.32 -2.64 -1.97
CA LEU A 128 -0.28 -3.79 -1.33
C LEU A 128 -1.10 -4.60 -2.35
N HIS A 129 -0.56 -5.73 -2.76
CA HIS A 129 -1.28 -6.73 -3.55
C HIS A 129 -2.04 -7.67 -2.62
N SER A 130 -3.24 -8.07 -3.04
CA SER A 130 -4.07 -9.06 -2.35
C SER A 130 -4.31 -10.24 -3.27
N ILE A 131 -4.16 -11.45 -2.72
CA ILE A 131 -4.51 -12.72 -3.34
C ILE A 131 -5.51 -13.39 -2.41
N THR A 132 -6.73 -13.59 -2.88
CA THR A 132 -7.78 -14.30 -2.13
C THR A 132 -7.74 -15.79 -2.48
N PRO A 133 -8.19 -16.72 -1.59
CA PRO A 133 -8.22 -18.16 -1.88
C PRO A 133 -8.96 -18.53 -3.17
N ARG A 134 -9.90 -17.68 -3.63
CA ARG A 134 -10.61 -17.83 -4.91
C ARG A 134 -9.68 -17.85 -6.12
N PHE A 135 -8.51 -17.24 -6.04
CA PHE A 135 -7.52 -17.29 -7.10
C PHE A 135 -7.17 -18.74 -7.47
N PHE A 136 -7.06 -19.61 -6.47
CA PHE A 136 -6.78 -21.03 -6.69
C PHE A 136 -7.97 -21.83 -7.21
N VAL A 137 -9.17 -21.25 -7.21
CA VAL A 137 -10.41 -21.91 -7.68
C VAL A 137 -10.78 -21.45 -9.08
N SER A 138 -10.69 -20.15 -9.38
CA SER A 138 -11.16 -19.57 -10.65
C SER A 138 -10.12 -18.74 -11.40
N GLY A 139 -8.90 -18.59 -10.87
CA GLY A 139 -7.90 -17.65 -11.40
C GLY A 139 -8.19 -16.17 -11.07
N ASP A 140 -9.36 -15.87 -10.51
CA ASP A 140 -9.75 -14.50 -10.11
C ASP A 140 -9.39 -14.20 -8.66
N GLY A 141 -9.18 -12.93 -8.34
CA GLY A 141 -8.98 -12.49 -6.96
C GLY A 141 -7.53 -12.27 -6.59
N ILE A 142 -6.68 -12.01 -7.58
CA ILE A 142 -5.42 -11.29 -7.43
C ILE A 142 -5.59 -9.84 -7.91
N GLY A 143 -5.05 -8.87 -7.17
CA GLY A 143 -5.11 -7.46 -7.56
C GLY A 143 -4.43 -6.52 -6.58
N LYS A 144 -4.31 -5.25 -6.97
CA LYS A 144 -3.68 -4.20 -6.16
C LYS A 144 -4.75 -3.43 -5.39
N LEU A 145 -4.60 -3.35 -4.07
CA LEU A 145 -5.50 -2.53 -3.25
C LEU A 145 -5.32 -1.04 -3.57
N THR A 146 -6.44 -0.32 -3.64
CA THR A 146 -6.46 1.09 -4.06
C THR A 146 -7.52 1.88 -3.32
N VAL A 147 -7.26 3.16 -3.11
CA VAL A 147 -8.25 4.15 -2.63
C VAL A 147 -8.78 5.01 -3.77
N ALA A 148 -8.26 4.81 -4.99
CA ALA A 148 -8.77 5.48 -6.18
C ALA A 148 -10.10 4.83 -6.58
N CYS A 149 -11.14 5.65 -6.69
CA CYS A 149 -12.46 5.20 -7.12
C CYS A 149 -12.35 4.55 -8.52
N PRO A 150 -12.83 3.31 -8.70
CA PRO A 150 -12.64 2.59 -9.95
C PRO A 150 -13.60 3.02 -11.06
N SER A 151 -14.70 3.69 -10.72
CA SER A 151 -15.71 4.16 -11.68
C SER A 151 -16.64 5.20 -11.06
N GLU A 152 -17.21 6.07 -11.91
CA GLU A 152 -18.20 7.08 -11.53
C GLU A 152 -19.66 6.55 -11.55
N ILE A 153 -19.88 5.28 -11.93
CA ILE A 153 -21.22 4.68 -12.02
C ILE A 153 -21.97 4.74 -10.67
N LEU A 154 -21.25 4.50 -9.56
CA LEU A 154 -21.81 4.53 -8.21
C LEU A 154 -21.43 5.82 -7.48
N SER A 155 -22.36 6.33 -6.68
CA SER A 155 -22.09 7.42 -5.75
C SER A 155 -21.18 6.97 -4.61
N ALA A 156 -20.55 7.91 -3.89
CA ALA A 156 -19.69 7.60 -2.75
C ALA A 156 -20.37 6.72 -1.67
N LYS A 157 -21.67 6.93 -1.40
CA LYS A 157 -22.44 6.13 -0.43
C LYS A 157 -22.73 4.73 -0.97
N GLU A 158 -23.03 4.61 -2.26
CA GLU A 158 -23.25 3.32 -2.91
C GLU A 158 -21.96 2.51 -2.97
N TRP A 159 -20.81 3.14 -3.23
CA TRP A 159 -19.49 2.50 -3.18
C TRP A 159 -19.18 1.90 -1.81
N VAL A 160 -19.55 2.58 -0.73
CA VAL A 160 -19.41 2.05 0.63
C VAL A 160 -20.25 0.79 0.84
N VAL A 161 -21.51 0.79 0.37
CA VAL A 161 -22.39 -0.40 0.47
C VAL A 161 -21.90 -1.53 -0.44
N ALA A 162 -21.50 -1.21 -1.68
CA ALA A 162 -20.93 -2.14 -2.65
C ALA A 162 -19.69 -2.86 -2.12
N PHE A 163 -18.78 -2.11 -1.49
CA PHE A 163 -17.59 -2.67 -0.84
C PHE A 163 -17.95 -3.72 0.22
N LEU A 164 -18.89 -3.42 1.12
CA LEU A 164 -19.29 -4.34 2.19
C LEU A 164 -20.05 -5.57 1.65
N LEU A 165 -20.88 -5.39 0.61
CA LEU A 165 -21.50 -6.52 -0.10
C LEU A 165 -20.44 -7.46 -0.72
N LEU A 166 -19.35 -6.91 -1.27
CA LEU A 166 -18.25 -7.70 -1.83
C LEU A 166 -17.45 -8.48 -0.77
N GLN A 167 -17.46 -8.02 0.49
CA GLN A 167 -16.94 -8.78 1.63
C GLN A 167 -17.89 -9.87 2.13
N GLY A 168 -19.08 -10.00 1.54
CA GLY A 168 -20.07 -11.02 1.90
C GLY A 168 -20.96 -10.67 3.09
N MET A 169 -20.97 -9.41 3.52
CA MET A 169 -21.74 -8.97 4.69
C MET A 169 -23.25 -8.92 4.41
N ALA A 170 -24.04 -9.27 5.43
CA ALA A 170 -25.49 -9.20 5.35
C ALA A 170 -25.99 -7.74 5.49
N GLU A 171 -27.15 -7.41 4.92
CA GLU A 171 -27.69 -6.04 4.94
C GLU A 171 -27.88 -5.48 6.36
N LYS A 172 -28.23 -6.33 7.32
CA LYS A 172 -28.37 -5.94 8.74
C LYS A 172 -27.01 -5.59 9.37
N GLU A 173 -25.98 -6.34 9.04
CA GLU A 173 -24.60 -6.08 9.48
C GLU A 173 -24.09 -4.78 8.88
N ILE A 174 -24.29 -4.58 7.58
CA ILE A 174 -23.96 -3.33 6.88
C ILE A 174 -24.66 -2.13 7.53
N ALA A 175 -25.94 -2.26 7.86
CA ALA A 175 -26.70 -1.22 8.54
C ALA A 175 -26.08 -0.84 9.90
N SER A 176 -25.65 -1.84 10.67
CA SER A 176 -24.94 -1.63 11.94
C SER A 176 -23.59 -0.94 11.74
N ILE A 177 -22.74 -1.44 10.83
CA ILE A 177 -21.40 -0.88 10.53
C ILE A 177 -21.50 0.59 10.10
N LEU A 178 -22.49 0.93 9.29
CA LEU A 178 -22.68 2.28 8.76
C LEU A 178 -23.47 3.20 9.71
N ASN A 179 -23.97 2.67 10.83
CA ASN A 179 -24.93 3.33 11.71
C ASN A 179 -26.10 3.94 10.92
N ARG A 180 -26.77 3.10 10.12
CA ARG A 180 -27.91 3.47 9.26
C ARG A 180 -29.04 2.47 9.41
N THR A 181 -30.23 2.85 8.96
CA THR A 181 -31.38 1.93 8.95
C THR A 181 -31.20 0.86 7.88
N LEU A 182 -31.76 -0.34 8.13
CA LEU A 182 -31.83 -1.40 7.13
C LEU A 182 -32.50 -0.93 5.83
N ARG A 183 -33.52 -0.05 5.92
CA ARG A 183 -34.20 0.55 4.78
C ARG A 183 -33.24 1.35 3.89
N THR A 184 -32.36 2.16 4.49
CA THR A 184 -31.34 2.93 3.78
C THR A 184 -30.34 2.04 3.05
N VAL A 185 -29.88 0.96 3.70
CA VAL A 185 -28.97 -0.01 3.05
C VAL A 185 -29.65 -0.71 1.88
N LYS A 186 -30.89 -1.18 2.05
CA LYS A 186 -31.69 -1.78 0.97
C LYS A 186 -31.89 -0.81 -0.19
N PHE A 187 -32.18 0.45 0.08
CA PHE A 187 -32.28 1.49 -0.94
C PHE A 187 -30.99 1.64 -1.76
N HIS A 188 -29.83 1.77 -1.10
CA HIS A 188 -28.55 1.84 -1.80
C HIS A 188 -28.25 0.57 -2.59
N LYS A 189 -28.53 -0.62 -2.04
CA LYS A 189 -28.39 -1.89 -2.75
C LYS A 189 -29.26 -1.92 -4.02
N SER A 190 -30.54 -1.56 -3.92
CA SER A 190 -31.44 -1.50 -5.08
C SER A 190 -30.92 -0.54 -6.16
N ASN A 191 -30.41 0.63 -5.79
CA ASN A 191 -29.81 1.56 -6.74
C ASN A 191 -28.55 1.01 -7.40
N ILE A 192 -27.67 0.35 -6.63
CA ILE A 192 -26.46 -0.29 -7.18
C ILE A 192 -26.86 -1.32 -8.24
N LEU A 193 -27.79 -2.22 -7.90
CA LEU A 193 -28.30 -3.26 -8.79
C LEU A 193 -28.87 -2.66 -10.09
N ALA A 194 -29.71 -1.63 -9.98
CA ALA A 194 -30.28 -0.95 -11.13
C ALA A 194 -29.21 -0.29 -12.02
N LYS A 195 -28.23 0.40 -11.42
CA LYS A 195 -27.16 1.12 -12.15
C LYS A 195 -26.18 0.20 -12.87
N VAL A 196 -25.97 -1.01 -12.36
CA VAL A 196 -25.10 -2.01 -13.00
C VAL A 196 -25.89 -3.07 -13.77
N HIS A 197 -27.20 -2.87 -13.93
CA HIS A 197 -28.10 -3.78 -14.64
C HIS A 197 -28.04 -5.24 -14.13
N CYS A 198 -28.02 -5.42 -12.81
CA CYS A 198 -28.07 -6.71 -12.14
C CYS A 198 -29.40 -6.88 -11.41
N GLU A 199 -30.00 -8.08 -11.47
CA GLU A 199 -31.24 -8.40 -10.77
C GLU A 199 -30.96 -8.89 -9.34
N THR A 200 -29.84 -9.59 -9.15
CA THR A 200 -29.48 -10.21 -7.88
C THR A 200 -28.16 -9.70 -7.31
N THR A 201 -27.99 -9.80 -5.98
CA THR A 201 -26.69 -9.52 -5.33
C THR A 201 -25.59 -10.47 -5.85
N ARG A 202 -25.94 -11.69 -6.24
CA ARG A 202 -24.99 -12.66 -6.80
C ARG A 202 -24.45 -12.19 -8.16
N GLU A 203 -25.32 -11.72 -9.06
CA GLU A 203 -24.91 -11.12 -10.33
C GLU A 203 -24.02 -9.91 -10.12
N PHE A 204 -24.41 -9.01 -9.21
CA PHE A 204 -23.59 -7.85 -8.87
C PHE A 204 -22.18 -8.26 -8.40
N ILE A 205 -22.08 -9.23 -7.48
CA ILE A 205 -20.78 -9.70 -6.99
C ILE A 205 -19.95 -10.28 -8.13
N PHE A 206 -20.56 -11.03 -9.05
CA PHE A 206 -19.87 -11.58 -10.23
C PHE A 206 -19.38 -10.48 -11.17
N PHE A 207 -20.25 -9.53 -11.51
CA PHE A 207 -19.92 -8.36 -12.32
C PHE A 207 -18.79 -7.53 -11.71
N ALA A 208 -18.93 -7.15 -10.45
CA ALA A 208 -17.96 -6.32 -9.74
C ALA A 208 -16.58 -6.99 -9.63
N ARG A 209 -16.53 -8.33 -9.50
CA ARG A 209 -15.27 -9.09 -9.52
C ARG A 209 -14.56 -9.06 -10.86
N LYS A 210 -15.32 -9.18 -11.97
CA LYS A 210 -14.78 -8.99 -13.32
C LYS A 210 -14.19 -7.59 -13.50
N GLN A 211 -14.83 -6.59 -12.88
CA GLN A 211 -14.35 -5.20 -12.87
C GLN A 211 -13.28 -4.91 -11.81
N GLN A 212 -12.82 -5.92 -11.05
CA GLN A 212 -11.80 -5.78 -10.00
C GLN A 212 -12.18 -4.81 -8.85
N TRP A 213 -13.47 -4.53 -8.66
CA TRP A 213 -13.95 -3.58 -7.65
C TRP A 213 -13.72 -4.04 -6.21
N GLN A 214 -13.49 -5.33 -5.98
CA GLN A 214 -13.15 -5.88 -4.66
C GLN A 214 -11.84 -5.35 -4.09
N PHE A 215 -10.98 -4.73 -4.91
CA PHE A 215 -9.71 -4.17 -4.47
C PHE A 215 -9.78 -2.66 -4.13
N TYR A 216 -10.93 -2.04 -4.36
CA TYR A 216 -11.16 -0.65 -3.99
C TYR A 216 -11.58 -0.52 -2.52
N ILE A 217 -10.95 0.41 -1.79
CA ILE A 217 -11.25 0.74 -0.41
C ILE A 217 -11.91 2.14 -0.38
N PRO A 218 -13.21 2.25 -0.03
CA PRO A 218 -13.90 3.53 0.05
C PRO A 218 -13.31 4.47 1.11
N PRO A 219 -13.46 5.81 0.95
CA PRO A 219 -12.95 6.83 1.89
C PRO A 219 -13.31 6.60 3.36
N LEU A 220 -14.48 6.01 3.64
CA LEU A 220 -14.92 5.66 4.99
C LEU A 220 -13.95 4.69 5.70
N PHE A 221 -13.30 3.81 4.93
CA PHE A 221 -12.40 2.76 5.41
C PHE A 221 -10.94 3.02 5.07
N SER A 222 -10.62 4.14 4.42
CA SER A 222 -9.28 4.45 3.93
C SER A 222 -8.63 5.64 4.62
N LYS A 223 -8.89 5.81 5.92
CA LYS A 223 -8.21 6.84 6.72
C LYS A 223 -6.70 6.59 6.71
N PRO A 224 -5.86 7.64 6.57
CA PRO A 224 -4.41 7.45 6.55
C PRO A 224 -3.91 6.75 7.80
N CYS A 225 -3.08 5.73 7.64
CA CYS A 225 -2.61 4.90 8.74
C CYS A 225 -1.27 4.23 8.43
N TYR A 226 -0.57 3.82 9.49
CA TYR A 226 0.66 3.04 9.44
C TYR A 226 0.61 2.02 10.59
N ILE A 227 0.31 0.77 10.27
CA ILE A 227 0.05 -0.28 11.26
C ILE A 227 1.21 -1.27 11.22
N ILE A 228 2.00 -1.31 12.30
CA ILE A 228 3.11 -2.25 12.46
C ILE A 228 2.56 -3.58 13.00
N ARG A 229 3.05 -4.70 12.49
CA ARG A 229 2.72 -6.07 12.89
C ARG A 229 3.88 -6.78 13.59
#